data_AF-A0A519C3Z1-F1
#
_entry.id   AF-A0A519C3Z1-F1
#
_cell.length_a   1.000
_cell.length_b   1.000
_cell.length_c   1.000
_cell.angle_alpha   90.00
_cell.angle_beta   90.00
_cell.angle_gamma   90.00
#
_symmetry.space_group_name_H-M   'P 1'
#
loop_
_entity.id
_entity.type
_entity.pdbx_description
1 polymer ?
#
loop_
_entity_poly.entity_id
_entity_poly.type
_entity_poly.pdbx_seq_one_letter_code
_entity_poly.pdbx_strand_id
1 'polypeptide(L)' 'MAGKWGKWIANKCTRTFVSPEGAAQYLREHDYSGKILQTPEGILAVCCAYPDGYYPEATTLFEICDDDS' A
#
# COMPACT_ATOMS: atom_id res chain seq x y z
N MET A 1 -9.56 0.37 -23.74
CA MET A 1 -10.50 0.27 -22.61
C MET A 1 -10.19 1.38 -21.63
N ALA A 2 -11.21 2.05 -21.09
CA ALA A 2 -11.07 3.17 -20.16
C ALA A 2 -10.34 2.74 -18.89
N GLY A 3 -9.37 3.55 -18.44
CA GLY A 3 -8.52 3.29 -17.28
C GLY A 3 -9.35 2.91 -16.06
N LYS A 4 -9.05 1.72 -15.52
CA LYS A 4 -9.61 1.12 -14.32
C LYS A 4 -9.19 1.86 -13.03
N TRP A 5 -8.96 3.16 -13.12
CA TRP A 5 -8.49 4.01 -12.02
C TRP A 5 -9.63 4.97 -11.68
N GLY A 6 -10.74 4.37 -11.25
CA GLY A 6 -11.88 5.09 -10.69
C GLY A 6 -11.47 5.71 -9.36
N LYS A 7 -10.84 6.89 -9.42
CA LYS A 7 -10.76 7.85 -8.32
C LYS A 7 -10.23 7.25 -7.01
N TRP A 8 -9.08 6.59 -7.05
CA TRP A 8 -8.27 6.47 -5.84
C TRP A 8 -7.70 7.87 -5.58
N ILE A 9 -8.21 8.53 -4.55
CA ILE A 9 -7.81 9.90 -4.22
C ILE A 9 -6.31 9.86 -3.88
N ALA A 10 -5.46 10.31 -4.81
CA ALA A 10 -4.01 10.41 -4.67
C ALA A 10 -3.55 11.19 -3.41
N ASN A 11 -4.46 11.87 -2.73
CA ASN A 11 -4.25 12.61 -1.49
C ASN A 11 -4.39 11.76 -0.20
N LYS A 12 -4.75 10.47 -0.29
CA LYS A 12 -4.88 9.55 0.85
C LYS A 12 -4.21 8.19 0.58
N CYS A 13 -3.04 8.21 -0.06
CA CYS A 13 -2.27 7.02 -0.42
C CYS A 13 -1.63 6.27 0.77
N THR A 14 -2.16 6.43 1.99
CA THR A 14 -1.66 5.79 3.21
C THR A 14 -2.83 5.42 4.11
N ARG A 15 -2.95 4.15 4.49
CA ARG A 15 -3.98 3.66 5.41
C ARG A 15 -3.33 2.78 6.49
N THR A 16 -3.66 3.04 7.75
CA THR A 16 -3.20 2.22 8.87
C THR A 16 -4.08 0.99 9.06
N PHE A 17 -3.46 -0.11 9.47
CA PHE A 17 -4.09 -1.37 9.79
C PHE A 17 -3.55 -1.91 11.11
N VAL A 18 -4.36 -2.74 11.76
CA VAL A 18 -3.97 -3.43 13.01
C VAL A 18 -3.13 -4.67 12.71
N SER A 19 -3.31 -5.28 11.54
CA SER A 19 -2.62 -6.50 11.12
C SER A 19 -2.13 -6.40 9.67
N PRO A 20 -0.95 -6.97 9.35
CA PRO A 20 -0.38 -6.94 8.00
C PRO A 20 -1.20 -7.77 7.02
N GLU A 21 -1.78 -8.87 7.49
CA GLU A 21 -2.66 -9.72 6.66
C GLU A 21 -3.91 -8.96 6.23
N GLY A 22 -4.51 -8.16 7.12
CA GLY A 22 -5.70 -7.36 6.80
C GLY A 22 -5.39 -6.27 5.77
N ALA A 23 -4.21 -5.67 5.84
CA ALA A 23 -3.74 -4.73 4.82
C ALA A 23 -3.55 -5.41 3.47
N ALA A 24 -2.92 -6.60 3.46
CA ALA A 24 -2.65 -7.35 2.23
C ALA A 24 -3.93 -7.88 1.58
N GLN A 25 -4.85 -8.39 2.40
CA GLN A 25 -6.15 -8.85 1.94
C GLN A 25 -6.94 -7.68 1.35
N TYR A 26 -6.97 -6.54 2.03
CA TYR A 26 -7.65 -5.34 1.52
C TYR A 26 -7.09 -4.89 0.16
N LEU A 27 -5.76 -4.85 0.01
CA LEU A 27 -5.13 -4.49 -1.26
C LEU A 27 -5.47 -5.50 -2.36
N ARG A 28 -5.44 -6.80 -2.08
CA ARG A 28 -5.77 -7.85 -3.05
C ARG A 28 -7.26 -7.89 -3.42
N GLU A 29 -8.16 -7.79 -2.44
CA GLU A 29 -9.62 -7.82 -2.67
C GLU A 29 -10.08 -6.63 -3.53
N HIS A 30 -9.38 -5.51 -3.41
CA HIS A 30 -9.67 -4.30 -4.17
C HIS A 30 -8.79 -4.10 -5.40
N ASP A 31 -7.90 -5.05 -5.73
CA ASP A 31 -6.99 -4.96 -6.87
C ASP A 31 -6.12 -3.67 -6.82
N TYR A 32 -5.69 -3.29 -5.62
CA TYR A 32 -4.91 -2.07 -5.39
C TYR A 32 -3.43 -2.35 -5.35
N SER A 33 -2.68 -1.48 -6.04
CA SER A 33 -1.22 -1.53 -6.03
C SER A 33 -0.64 -0.70 -4.88
N GLY A 34 0.12 -1.32 -3.99
CA GLY A 34 0.70 -0.66 -2.81
C GLY A 34 1.76 -1.47 -2.08
N LYS A 35 2.46 -0.83 -1.15
CA LYS A 35 3.43 -1.44 -0.24
C LYS A 35 2.83 -1.50 1.18
N ILE A 36 3.14 -2.55 1.93
CA ILE A 36 2.74 -2.72 3.32
C ILE A 36 4.00 -2.60 4.15
N LEU A 37 4.01 -1.59 5.01
CA LEU A 37 5.08 -1.21 5.91
C LEU A 37 4.67 -1.59 7.34
N GLN A 38 5.59 -2.19 8.08
CA GLN A 38 5.47 -2.42 9.52
C GLN A 38 6.28 -1.37 10.26
N THR A 39 5.59 -0.58 11.10
CA THR A 39 6.18 0.43 11.97
C THR A 39 6.01 0.00 13.44
N PRO A 40 6.75 0.59 14.38
CA PRO A 40 6.50 0.36 15.81
C PRO A 40 5.09 0.81 16.27
N GLU A 41 4.45 1.73 15.54
CA GLU A 41 3.09 2.19 15.83
C GLU A 41 2.00 1.27 15.24
N GLY A 42 2.34 0.39 14.29
CA GLY A 42 1.40 -0.54 13.69
C GLY A 42 1.74 -0.88 12.24
N ILE A 43 0.71 -1.15 11.44
CA ILE A 43 0.88 -1.46 10.02
C ILE A 43 0.38 -0.30 9.16
N LEU A 44 1.13 0.04 8.13
CA LEU A 44 0.80 1.05 7.14
C LEU A 44 0.75 0.42 5.75
N ALA A 45 -0.37 0.56 5.05
CA ALA A 45 -0.42 0.34 3.62
C ALA A 45 -0.21 1.67 2.91
N VAL A 46 0.77 1.75 2.02
CA VAL A 46 1.13 2.93 1.24
C VAL A 46 1.03 2.62 -0.26
N CYS A 47 0.94 3.63 -1.13
CA CYS A 47 0.96 3.38 -2.58
C CYS A 47 2.36 2.98 -3.08
N CYS A 48 2.45 2.42 -4.29
CA CYS A 48 3.74 2.10 -4.91
C CYS A 48 4.58 3.34 -5.24
N ALA A 49 3.93 4.48 -5.49
CA ALA A 49 4.59 5.77 -5.68
C ALA A 49 5.09 6.38 -4.36
N TYR A 50 4.94 5.67 -3.23
CA TYR A 50 5.41 6.15 -1.95
C TYR A 50 6.94 6.10 -1.90
N PRO A 51 7.61 7.24 -1.63
CA PRO A 51 9.06 7.32 -1.70
C PRO A 51 9.69 6.42 -0.64
N ASP A 52 10.62 5.57 -1.09
CA ASP A 52 11.42 4.73 -0.22
C ASP A 52 12.23 5.60 0.75
N GLY A 53 12.20 5.26 2.05
CA GLY A 53 12.91 5.99 3.10
C GLY A 53 12.12 7.10 3.82
N TYR A 54 10.83 7.32 3.51
CA TYR A 54 10.00 8.26 4.27
C TYR A 54 9.79 7.81 5.74
N TYR A 55 9.73 6.49 5.96
CA TYR A 55 9.78 5.89 7.29
C TYR A 55 11.05 5.04 7.41
N PRO A 56 12.15 5.59 7.94
CA PRO A 56 13.40 4.86 8.09
C PRO A 56 13.30 3.70 9.09
N GLU A 57 12.35 3.76 10.03
CA GLU A 57 12.08 2.65 10.95
C GLU A 57 11.06 1.63 10.42
N ALA A 58 10.42 1.90 9.29
CA ALA A 58 9.42 1.00 8.75
C ALA A 58 10.05 -0.12 7.92
N THR A 59 9.64 -1.36 8.19
CA THR A 59 10.05 -2.52 7.42
C THR A 59 8.98 -2.88 6.41
N THR A 60 9.32 -2.90 5.12
CA THR A 60 8.42 -3.40 4.08
C THR A 60 8.17 -4.89 4.26
N LEU A 61 6.92 -5.27 4.55
CA LEU A 61 6.50 -6.66 4.68
C LEU A 61 6.00 -7.23 3.34
N PHE A 62 5.25 -6.43 2.60
CA PHE A 62 4.69 -6.84 1.31
C PHE A 62 4.77 -5.69 0.32
N GLU A 63 5.10 -5.99 -0.91
CA GLU A 63 4.90 -5.09 -2.04
C GLU A 63 3.93 -5.75 -3.02
N ILE A 64 2.90 -5.00 -3.40
CA ILE A 64 1.88 -5.37 -4.35
C ILE A 64 1.92 -4.29 -5.42
N CYS A 65 3.09 -4.10 -6.03
CA CYS A 65 3.26 -3.18 -7.15
C CYS A 65 3.18 -4.03 -8.41
N ASP A 66 2.02 -4.01 -9.06
CA ASP A 66 1.79 -4.70 -10.31
C ASP A 66 2.64 -4.02 -11.39
N ASP A 67 3.82 -4.57 -11.62
CA ASP A 67 4.70 -4.27 -12.75
C ASP A 67 4.17 -5.09 -13.93
N ASP A 68 3.08 -4.64 -14.55
CA ASP A 68 2.60 -5.19 -15.82
C ASP A 68 3.58 -4.75 -16.92
N SER A 69 4.63 -5.58 -17.10
CA SER A 69 5.57 -5.55 -18.22
C SER A 69 4.95 -6.07 -19.52
#